data_AF-A0A7R7CE53-F1
#
_entry.id   AF-A0A7R7CE53-F1
#
_cell.length_a   1.000
_cell.length_b   1.000
_cell.length_c   1.000
_cell.angle_alpha   90.00
_cell.angle_beta   90.00
_cell.angle_gamma   90.00
#
_symmetry.space_group_name_H-M   'P 1'
#
loop_
_entity.id
_entity.type
_entity.pdbx_description
1 polymer ?
#
loop_
_entity_poly.entity_id
_entity_poly.type
_entity_poly.pdbx_seq_one_letter_code
_entity_poly.pdbx_strand_id
1 'polypeptide(L)' 'MNALNPIGIARDYFHRIRRMREEIRTEQLISSLPREIRKDIGWPDAYAARRARRA' A
#
# COMPACT_ATOMS: atom_id res chain seq x y z
N MET A 1 26.01 21.04 9.58
CA MET A 1 25.75 19.63 9.94
C MET A 1 24.89 19.61 11.21
N ASN A 2 23.91 18.70 11.23
CA ASN A 2 23.17 18.16 12.40
C ASN A 2 22.06 19.02 13.03
N ALA A 3 20.92 19.13 12.34
CA ALA A 3 19.63 19.22 13.01
C ALA A 3 18.91 17.88 12.82
N LEU A 4 19.11 16.93 13.75
CA LEU A 4 18.15 15.85 13.92
C LEU A 4 16.85 16.53 14.36
N ASN A 5 15.94 16.79 13.42
CA ASN A 5 14.61 17.28 13.72
C ASN A 5 13.72 16.05 13.95
N PRO A 6 13.57 15.57 15.20
CA PRO A 6 12.83 14.35 15.50
C PRO A 6 11.37 14.42 15.00
N ILE A 7 10.81 15.62 14.93
CA ILE A 7 9.45 15.86 14.44
C ILE A 7 9.36 15.59 12.93
N GLY A 8 10.35 16.02 12.15
CA GLY A 8 10.42 15.76 10.71
C GLY A 8 10.58 14.27 10.40
N ILE A 9 11.53 13.62 11.08
CA ILE A 9 11.78 12.18 10.92
C ILE A 9 10.55 11.35 11.31
N ALA A 10 9.90 11.67 12.43
CA ALA A 10 8.68 11.01 12.85
C ALA A 10 7.54 11.23 11.83
N ARG A 11 7.36 12.45 11.34
CA ARG A 11 6.33 12.79 10.33
C ARG A 11 6.51 11.96 9.05
N ASP A 12 7.72 11.91 8.51
CA ASP A 12 7.99 11.15 7.29
C ASP A 12 7.78 9.66 7.50
N TYR A 13 8.16 9.14 8.66
CA TYR A 13 7.89 7.78 9.07
C TYR A 13 6.38 7.48 9.18
N PHE A 14 5.61 8.38 9.78
CA PHE A 14 4.14 8.28 9.86
C PHE A 14 3.48 8.31 8.48
N HIS A 15 3.96 9.15 7.56
CA HIS A 15 3.45 9.17 6.18
C HIS A 15 3.69 7.84 5.48
N ARG A 16 4.87 7.24 5.65
CA ARG A 16 5.19 5.93 5.09
C ARG A 16 4.30 4.82 5.67
N ILE A 17 4.10 4.81 6.99
CA ILE A 17 3.20 3.85 7.65
C ILE A 17 1.75 4.01 7.18
N ARG A 18 1.25 5.25 7.08
CA ARG A 18 -0.12 5.50 6.64
C ARG A 18 -0.36 4.94 5.24
N ARG A 19 0.55 5.21 4.31
CA ARG A 19 0.49 4.67 2.94
C ARG A 19 0.49 3.14 2.94
N MET A 20 1.38 2.52 3.73
CA MET A 20 1.45 1.07 3.87
C MET A 20 0.14 0.47 4.41
N ARG A 21 -0.48 1.11 5.41
CA ARG A 21 -1.77 0.66 5.96
C ARG A 21 -2.91 0.82 4.97
N GLU A 22 -2.95 1.90 4.20
CA GLU A 22 -3.93 2.10 3.14
C GLU A 22 -3.80 1.02 2.06
N GLU A 23 -2.57 0.69 1.65
CA GLU A 23 -2.30 -0.40 0.69
C GLU A 23 -2.80 -1.76 1.22
N ILE A 24 -2.45 -2.13 2.45
CA ILE A 24 -2.91 -3.39 3.08
C ILE A 24 -4.45 -3.44 3.18
N ARG A 25 -5.09 -2.33 3.56
CA ARG A 25 -6.55 -2.27 3.67
C ARG A 25 -7.21 -2.45 2.31
N THR A 26 -6.66 -1.86 1.25
CA THR A 26 -7.14 -2.05 -0.11
C THR A 26 -6.97 -3.50 -0.55
N GLU A 27 -5.82 -4.13 -0.28
CA GLU A 27 -5.59 -5.55 -0.61
C GLU A 27 -6.61 -6.46 0.08
N GLN A 28 -6.87 -6.25 1.38
CA GLN A 28 -7.84 -7.01 2.15
C GLN A 28 -9.26 -6.80 1.64
N LEU A 29 -9.65 -5.55 1.37
CA LEU A 29 -10.98 -5.23 0.84
C LEU A 29 -11.21 -5.90 -0.52
N ILE A 30 -10.26 -5.78 -1.46
CA ILE A 30 -10.38 -6.41 -2.78
C ILE A 30 -10.38 -7.94 -2.66
N SER A 31 -9.55 -8.50 -1.77
CA SER A 31 -9.50 -9.95 -1.54
C SER A 31 -10.79 -10.50 -0.92
N SER A 32 -11.56 -9.66 -0.22
CA SER A 32 -12.88 -10.03 0.32
C SER A 32 -14.00 -10.04 -0.72
N LEU A 33 -13.76 -9.52 -1.93
CA LEU A 33 -14.76 -9.54 -3.00
C LEU A 33 -14.99 -10.96 -3.54
N PRO A 34 -16.22 -11.26 -4.03
CA PRO A 34 -16.51 -12.51 -4.74
C PRO A 34 -15.53 -12.81 -5.86
N ARG A 35 -15.32 -14.10 -6.15
CA ARG A 35 -14.36 -14.54 -7.17
C ARG A 35 -14.71 -14.00 -8.56
N GLU A 36 -16.00 -13.86 -8.92
CA GLU A 36 -16.36 -13.32 -10.23
C GLU A 36 -15.93 -11.87 -10.39
N ILE A 37 -16.05 -11.04 -9.35
CA ILE A 37 -15.62 -9.64 -9.42
C ILE A 37 -14.09 -9.55 -9.47
N ARG A 38 -13.39 -10.40 -8.71
CA ARG A 38 -11.91 -10.42 -8.68
C ARG A 38 -11.31 -10.75 -10.05
N LYS A 39 -11.87 -11.72 -10.80
CA LYS A 39 -11.38 -12.04 -12.15
C LYS A 39 -11.58 -10.87 -13.12
N ASP A 40 -12.69 -10.14 -13.01
CA ASP A 40 -13.05 -9.09 -13.96
C ASP A 40 -12.11 -7.88 -13.85
N ILE A 41 -11.52 -7.66 -12.66
CA ILE A 41 -10.51 -6.63 -12.41
C ILE A 41 -9.06 -7.16 -12.50
N GLY A 42 -8.87 -8.42 -12.89
CA GLY A 42 -7.55 -9.06 -13.01
C GLY A 42 -6.83 -9.26 -11.67
N TRP A 43 -7.56 -9.40 -10.56
CA TRP A 43 -6.99 -9.69 -9.25
C TRP A 43 -6.68 -11.19 -9.09
N PRO A 44 -5.51 -11.59 -8.54
CA PRO A 44 -4.47 -10.76 -7.91
C PRO A 44 -3.36 -10.30 -8.86
N ASP A 45 -3.29 -10.82 -10.09
CA ASP A 45 -2.12 -10.69 -10.97
C ASP A 45 -1.82 -9.23 -11.36
N ALA A 46 -2.85 -8.45 -11.72
CA ALA A 46 -2.72 -7.04 -12.05
C ALA A 46 -2.17 -6.20 -10.88
N TYR A 47 -2.52 -6.59 -9.64
CA TYR A 47 -2.00 -5.94 -8.44
C TYR A 47 -0.56 -6.34 -8.15
N ALA A 48 -0.22 -7.63 -8.27
CA ALA A 48 1.15 -8.11 -8.12
C ALA A 48 2.12 -7.39 -9.09
N ALA A 49 1.72 -7.26 -10.36
CA ALA A 49 2.48 -6.51 -11.36
C ALA A 49 2.60 -5.01 -11.02
N ARG A 50 1.53 -4.38 -10.52
CA ARG A 50 1.57 -2.98 -10.05
C ARG A 50 2.49 -2.79 -8.85
N ARG A 51 2.49 -3.73 -7.91
CA ARG A 51 3.34 -3.71 -6.71
C ARG A 51 4.81 -3.87 -7.09
N ALA A 52 5.13 -4.79 -8.01
CA ALA A 52 6.48 -4.98 -8.52
C ALA A 52 7.06 -3.73 -9.20
N ARG A 53 6.22 -2.89 -9.84
CA ARG A 53 6.65 -1.60 -10.44
C ARG A 53 6.90 -0.48 -9.44
N ARG A 54 6.46 -0.62 -8.19
CA ARG A 54 6.59 0.41 -7.14
C ARG A 54 7.72 0.11 -6.15
N ALA A 55 8.22 -1.13 -6.15
CA ALA A 55 9.37 -1.57 -5.37
C ALA A 55 10.66 -1.24 -6.12
#